data_AF-X6HFA9-F1
#
_entry.id   AF-X6HFA9-F1
#
_cell.length_a   1.000
_cell.length_b   1.000
_cell.length_c   1.000
_cell.angle_alpha   90.00
_cell.angle_beta   90.00
_cell.angle_gamma   90.00
#
_symmetry.space_group_name_H-M   'P 1'
#
loop_
_entity.id
_entity.type
_entity.pdbx_description
1 polymer ?
#
loop_
_entity_poly.entity_id
_entity_poly.type
_entity_poly.pdbx_seq_one_letter_code
_entity_poly.pdbx_strand_id
1 'polypeptide(L)'
;MSDPLATLISDLEAARAIKADDVENLPRATVVHAVDAAHRYLASIGIEDRLRAPLLHLLGALQDLEQGRTNPILAAGPYTPTKQHTRQIDTAEFVMASYAVTIMSEQPNVSTDKALEEMAAVIGTEKKTLREFRKNISKGRATDEAKREYAEWRTIRRQFKEMPADKFVEAMKDKAKRLRFQKG
;
A
#
# COMPACT_ATOMS: atom_id res chain seq x y z
N MET A 1 -45.36 11.67 -17.17
CA MET A 1 -44.06 11.98 -16.54
C MET A 1 -43.06 10.96 -17.06
N SER A 2 -41.87 11.36 -17.53
CA SER A 2 -40.85 10.40 -17.94
C SER A 2 -40.33 9.66 -16.71
N ASP A 3 -39.90 8.41 -16.89
CA ASP A 3 -39.22 7.66 -15.84
C ASP A 3 -37.87 8.35 -15.51
N PRO A 4 -37.68 8.82 -14.27
CA PRO A 4 -36.42 9.46 -13.85
C PRO A 4 -35.20 8.58 -14.08
N LEU A 5 -35.32 7.27 -13.87
CA LEU A 5 -34.20 6.35 -14.02
C LEU A 5 -33.84 6.15 -15.50
N ALA A 6 -34.83 6.00 -16.37
CA ALA A 6 -34.61 5.95 -17.81
C ALA A 6 -33.94 7.23 -18.34
N THR A 7 -34.32 8.38 -17.79
CA THR A 7 -33.71 9.68 -18.13
C THR A 7 -32.24 9.73 -17.69
N LEU A 8 -31.92 9.27 -16.47
CA LEU A 8 -30.54 9.15 -16.00
C LEU A 8 -29.69 8.26 -16.91
N ILE A 9 -30.20 7.07 -17.27
CA ILE A 9 -29.48 6.13 -18.13
C ILE A 9 -29.17 6.76 -19.48
N SER A 10 -30.18 7.38 -20.11
CA SER A 10 -30.01 8.08 -21.39
C SER A 10 -28.96 9.19 -21.30
N ASP A 11 -28.96 9.98 -20.23
CA ASP A 11 -28.02 11.08 -20.04
C ASP A 11 -26.58 10.57 -19.79
N LEU A 12 -26.41 9.47 -19.07
CA LEU A 12 -25.11 8.83 -18.85
C LEU A 12 -24.56 8.20 -20.14
N GLU A 13 -25.41 7.60 -20.96
CA GLU A 13 -25.04 7.07 -22.27
C GLU A 13 -24.62 8.21 -23.21
N ALA A 14 -25.36 9.32 -23.22
CA ALA A 14 -24.99 10.52 -23.97
C ALA A 14 -23.64 11.09 -23.51
N ALA A 15 -23.40 11.18 -22.19
CA ALA A 15 -22.12 11.64 -21.65
C ALA A 15 -20.93 10.74 -22.05
N ARG A 16 -21.16 9.42 -22.13
CA ARG A 16 -20.16 8.45 -22.60
C ARG A 16 -19.91 8.52 -24.11
N ALA A 17 -20.92 8.95 -24.88
CA ALA A 17 -20.85 9.03 -26.35
C ALA A 17 -20.20 10.30 -26.87
N ILE A 18 -19.81 11.25 -26.00
CA ILE A 18 -19.05 12.45 -26.38
C ILE A 18 -17.77 12.02 -27.11
N LYS A 19 -17.47 12.67 -28.24
CA LYS A 19 -16.30 12.36 -29.08
C LYS A 19 -15.19 13.40 -28.89
N ALA A 20 -13.95 12.96 -29.10
CA ALA A 20 -12.75 13.77 -28.91
C ALA A 20 -12.70 15.03 -29.80
N ASP A 21 -13.36 14.99 -30.96
CA ASP A 21 -13.30 16.05 -31.95
C ASP A 21 -14.03 17.35 -31.52
N ASP A 22 -14.88 17.28 -30.49
CA ASP A 22 -15.70 18.40 -30.01
C ASP A 22 -15.17 19.04 -28.71
N VAL A 23 -14.18 18.44 -28.02
CA VAL A 23 -13.76 18.90 -26.69
C VAL A 23 -12.26 18.72 -26.41
N GLU A 24 -11.60 19.80 -25.99
CA GLU A 24 -10.16 19.86 -25.67
C GLU A 24 -9.74 18.89 -24.55
N ASN A 25 -10.66 18.54 -23.64
CA ASN A 25 -10.43 17.57 -22.56
C ASN A 25 -11.59 16.58 -22.42
N LEU A 26 -11.64 15.61 -23.35
CA LEU A 26 -12.69 14.61 -23.43
C LEU A 26 -12.98 13.86 -22.11
N PRO A 27 -11.98 13.32 -21.37
CA PRO A 27 -12.26 12.62 -20.11
C PRO A 27 -12.96 13.50 -19.08
N ARG A 28 -12.62 14.79 -19.02
CA ARG A 28 -13.23 15.72 -18.07
C ARG A 28 -14.65 16.09 -18.46
N ALA A 29 -14.91 16.35 -19.74
CA ALA A 29 -16.24 16.65 -20.24
C ALA A 29 -17.23 15.52 -19.94
N THR A 30 -16.84 14.27 -20.21
CA THR A 30 -17.63 13.09 -19.84
C THR A 30 -17.98 13.07 -18.34
N VAL A 31 -17.01 13.38 -17.46
CA VAL A 31 -17.24 13.40 -16.01
C VAL A 31 -18.21 14.51 -15.61
N VAL A 32 -18.07 15.72 -16.15
CA VAL A 32 -18.97 16.85 -15.86
C VAL A 32 -20.41 16.50 -16.24
N HIS A 33 -20.63 16.00 -17.46
CA HIS A 33 -21.97 15.63 -17.92
C HIS A 33 -22.58 14.48 -17.11
N ALA A 34 -21.76 13.49 -16.71
CA ALA A 34 -22.24 12.37 -15.89
C ALA A 34 -22.63 12.81 -14.46
N VAL A 35 -21.84 13.69 -13.84
CA VAL A 35 -22.14 14.20 -12.49
C VAL A 35 -23.38 15.10 -12.50
N ASP A 36 -23.57 15.91 -13.55
CA ASP A 36 -24.79 16.71 -13.72
C ASP A 36 -26.04 15.84 -13.88
N ALA A 37 -25.96 14.78 -14.70
CA ALA A 37 -27.04 13.82 -14.87
C ALA A 37 -27.43 13.16 -13.53
N ALA A 38 -26.45 12.77 -12.72
CA ALA A 38 -26.70 12.22 -11.39
C ALA A 38 -27.35 13.25 -10.45
N HIS A 39 -26.89 14.50 -10.46
CA HIS A 39 -27.48 15.57 -9.67
C HIS A 39 -28.95 15.84 -10.06
N ARG A 40 -29.25 15.92 -11.36
CA ARG A 40 -30.62 16.11 -11.88
C ARG A 40 -31.54 14.94 -11.53
N TYR A 41 -31.03 13.71 -11.61
CA TYR A 41 -31.77 12.52 -11.20
C TYR A 41 -32.16 12.58 -9.72
N LEU A 42 -31.20 12.86 -8.83
CA LEU A 42 -31.48 12.95 -7.38
C LEU A 42 -32.52 14.04 -7.07
N ALA A 43 -32.45 15.18 -7.76
CA ALA A 43 -33.47 16.22 -7.65
C ALA A 43 -34.86 15.73 -8.11
N SER A 44 -34.92 15.00 -9.23
CA SER A 44 -36.18 14.52 -9.81
C SER A 44 -36.91 13.48 -8.96
N ILE A 45 -36.20 12.70 -8.13
CA ILE A 45 -36.79 11.75 -7.18
C ILE A 45 -37.04 12.35 -5.79
N GLY A 46 -36.83 13.66 -5.63
CA GLY A 46 -37.14 14.40 -4.41
C GLY A 46 -36.09 14.34 -3.30
N ILE A 47 -34.82 14.03 -3.63
CA ILE A 47 -33.73 14.13 -2.64
C ILE A 47 -33.51 15.60 -2.25
N GLU A 48 -33.42 15.84 -0.95
CA GLU A 48 -33.22 17.17 -0.38
C GLU A 48 -31.97 17.88 -0.90
N ASP A 49 -32.09 19.20 -1.11
CA ASP A 49 -31.04 20.09 -1.61
C ASP A 49 -29.71 19.95 -0.86
N ARG A 50 -29.76 19.83 0.47
CA ARG A 50 -28.55 19.66 1.30
C ARG A 50 -27.76 18.39 0.97
N LEU A 51 -28.43 17.32 0.53
CA LEU A 51 -27.81 16.03 0.22
C LEU A 51 -27.23 16.00 -1.20
N ARG A 52 -27.81 16.78 -2.12
CA ARG A 52 -27.35 16.89 -3.52
C ARG A 52 -26.35 18.04 -3.74
N ALA A 53 -26.30 19.03 -2.84
CA ALA A 53 -25.37 20.16 -2.91
C ALA A 53 -23.88 19.79 -3.12
N PRO A 54 -23.34 18.70 -2.54
CA PRO A 54 -21.96 18.30 -2.81
C PRO A 54 -21.67 17.98 -4.28
N LEU A 55 -22.63 17.43 -5.03
CA LEU A 55 -22.47 17.15 -6.46
C LEU A 55 -22.43 18.45 -7.26
N LEU A 56 -23.25 19.44 -6.88
CA LEU A 56 -23.23 20.77 -7.49
C LEU A 56 -21.91 21.50 -7.21
N HIS A 57 -21.38 21.40 -5.99
CA HIS A 57 -20.07 21.93 -5.65
C HIS A 57 -18.94 21.25 -6.43
N LEU A 58 -19.03 19.93 -6.63
CA LEU A 58 -18.08 19.17 -7.46
C LEU A 58 -18.11 19.63 -8.93
N LEU A 59 -19.30 19.89 -9.48
CA LEU A 59 -19.44 20.45 -10.83
C LEU A 59 -18.78 21.83 -10.94
N GLY A 60 -19.07 22.73 -10.00
CA GLY A 60 -18.44 24.05 -9.95
C GLY A 60 -16.92 23.97 -9.81
N ALA A 61 -16.43 23.05 -8.98
CA ALA A 61 -15.01 22.75 -8.82
C ALA A 61 -14.34 22.28 -10.12
N LEU A 62 -14.98 21.39 -10.89
CA LEU A 62 -14.47 20.90 -12.17
C LEU A 62 -14.40 22.01 -13.24
N GLN A 63 -15.36 22.95 -13.21
CA GLN A 63 -15.40 24.12 -14.09
C GLN A 63 -14.40 25.21 -13.67
N ASP A 64 -14.22 25.44 -12.37
CA ASP A 64 -13.19 26.36 -11.86
C ASP A 64 -11.79 25.95 -12.34
N LEU A 65 -11.50 24.64 -12.34
CA LEU A 65 -10.25 24.09 -12.87
C LEU A 65 -10.08 24.32 -14.39
N GLU A 66 -11.15 24.48 -15.16
CA GLU A 66 -11.08 24.83 -16.59
C GLU A 66 -10.68 26.29 -16.78
N GLN A 67 -11.16 27.18 -15.90
CA GLN A 67 -10.86 28.61 -15.94
C GLN A 67 -9.53 28.99 -15.25
N GLY A 68 -8.71 28.00 -14.89
CA GLY A 68 -7.45 28.21 -14.16
C GLY A 68 -7.64 28.72 -12.74
N ARG A 69 -8.86 28.61 -12.18
CA ARG A 69 -9.16 28.99 -10.80
C ARG A 69 -8.89 27.81 -9.88
N THR A 70 -7.84 27.92 -9.06
CA THR A 70 -7.56 26.94 -8.01
C THR A 70 -8.54 27.13 -6.86
N ASN A 71 -9.59 26.30 -6.82
CA ASN A 71 -10.56 26.30 -5.73
C ASN A 71 -9.89 25.79 -4.43
N PRO A 72 -9.86 26.56 -3.32
CA PRO A 72 -9.24 26.14 -2.06
C PRO A 72 -9.81 24.85 -1.46
N ILE A 73 -11.07 24.50 -1.78
CA ILE A 73 -11.69 23.23 -1.38
C ILE A 73 -11.07 22.03 -2.10
N LEU A 74 -10.57 22.24 -3.33
CA LEU A 74 -9.85 21.25 -4.11
C LEU A 74 -8.33 21.34 -3.94
N ALA A 75 -7.83 22.36 -3.22
CA ALA A 75 -6.43 22.39 -2.86
C ALA A 75 -6.15 21.09 -2.13
N ALA A 76 -5.09 20.39 -2.56
CA ALA A 76 -4.64 19.22 -1.84
C ALA A 76 -4.58 19.59 -0.36
N GLY A 77 -5.35 18.89 0.47
CA GLY A 77 -5.30 19.10 1.92
C GLY A 77 -3.83 19.08 2.36
N PRO A 78 -3.47 19.81 3.43
CA PRO A 78 -2.09 19.87 3.88
C PRO A 78 -1.53 18.45 3.88
N TYR A 79 -0.43 18.24 3.13
CA TYR A 79 0.23 16.95 3.04
C TYR A 79 0.46 16.50 4.47
N THR A 80 -0.41 15.60 4.91
CA THR A 80 -0.20 14.91 6.16
C THR A 80 0.66 13.76 5.69
N PRO A 81 1.96 13.72 6.03
CA PRO A 81 2.68 12.48 5.86
C PRO A 81 1.90 11.46 6.66
N THR A 82 1.05 10.69 5.99
CA THR A 82 0.64 9.38 6.47
C THR A 82 1.96 8.74 6.81
N LYS A 83 2.19 8.52 8.12
CA LYS A 83 3.33 7.77 8.62
C LYS A 83 3.55 6.68 7.60
N GLN A 84 4.65 6.79 6.85
CA GLN A 84 5.06 5.88 5.80
C GLN A 84 4.57 4.51 6.26
N HIS A 85 3.55 3.93 5.60
CA HIS A 85 2.92 2.71 6.11
C HIS A 85 4.08 1.74 6.30
N THR A 86 4.53 1.58 7.54
CA THR A 86 5.61 0.67 7.85
C THR A 86 4.98 -0.63 7.51
N ARG A 87 5.39 -1.20 6.36
CA ARG A 87 4.96 -2.51 5.91
C ARG A 87 4.83 -3.37 7.16
N GLN A 88 3.66 -4.00 7.35
CA GLN A 88 3.55 -5.00 8.39
C GLN A 88 4.52 -6.11 8.00
N ILE A 89 5.72 -6.03 8.55
CA ILE A 89 6.74 -7.04 8.38
C ILE A 89 6.21 -8.26 9.11
N ASP A 90 6.07 -9.33 8.35
CA ASP A 90 5.53 -10.58 8.84
C ASP A 90 6.44 -11.15 9.94
N THR A 91 5.86 -11.86 10.91
CA THR A 91 6.64 -12.55 11.96
C THR A 91 7.69 -13.46 11.32
N ALA A 92 7.34 -14.12 10.22
CA ALA A 92 8.24 -14.98 9.46
C ALA A 92 9.46 -14.25 8.87
N GLU A 93 9.30 -13.00 8.45
CA GLU A 93 10.41 -12.19 7.92
C GLU A 93 11.36 -11.79 9.06
N PHE A 94 10.84 -11.43 10.23
CA PHE A 94 11.63 -11.13 11.41
C PHE A 94 12.36 -12.36 11.97
N VAL A 95 11.70 -13.52 12.01
CA VAL A 95 12.30 -14.79 12.46
C VAL A 95 13.43 -15.20 11.54
N MET A 96 13.19 -15.20 10.23
CA MET A 96 14.21 -15.52 9.22
C MET A 96 15.40 -14.56 9.32
N ALA A 97 15.17 -13.25 9.38
CA ALA A 97 16.24 -12.26 9.53
C ALA A 97 17.03 -12.46 10.83
N SER A 98 16.35 -12.76 11.93
CA SER A 98 16.99 -13.00 13.23
C SER A 98 17.85 -14.26 13.24
N TYR A 99 17.41 -15.30 12.54
CA TYR A 99 18.18 -16.53 12.40
C TYR A 99 19.39 -16.35 11.47
N ALA A 100 19.22 -15.60 10.36
CA ALA A 100 20.32 -15.23 9.47
C ALA A 100 21.41 -14.44 10.22
N VAL A 101 21.01 -13.48 11.07
CA VAL A 101 21.95 -12.74 11.93
C VAL A 101 22.75 -13.69 12.82
N THR A 102 22.12 -14.70 13.41
CA THR A 102 22.81 -15.70 14.23
C THR A 102 23.85 -16.47 13.40
N ILE A 103 23.48 -16.96 12.21
CA ILE A 103 24.42 -17.67 11.33
C ILE A 103 25.58 -16.77 10.89
N MET A 104 25.30 -15.52 10.53
CA MET A 104 26.33 -14.56 10.13
C MET A 104 27.29 -14.27 11.28
N SER A 105 26.78 -14.10 12.51
CA SER A 105 27.62 -13.81 13.69
C SER A 105 28.53 -14.97 14.12
N GLU A 106 28.28 -16.19 13.65
CA GLU A 106 29.13 -17.36 13.87
C GLU A 106 30.29 -17.44 12.86
N GLN A 107 30.27 -16.62 11.80
CA GLN A 107 31.33 -16.60 10.79
C GLN A 107 32.52 -15.73 11.23
N PRO A 108 33.76 -16.10 10.86
CA PRO A 108 34.92 -15.27 11.13
C PRO A 108 34.79 -13.90 10.46
N ASN A 109 35.17 -12.84 11.19
CA ASN A 109 35.19 -11.45 10.72
C ASN A 109 33.81 -10.79 10.47
N VAL A 110 32.71 -11.39 10.90
CA VAL A 110 31.38 -10.78 10.82
C VAL A 110 30.89 -10.42 12.23
N SER A 111 30.86 -9.12 12.54
CA SER A 111 30.29 -8.67 13.80
C SER A 111 28.77 -8.78 13.80
N THR A 112 28.19 -9.05 14.96
CA THR A 112 26.73 -9.09 15.14
C THR A 112 26.07 -7.77 14.70
N ASP A 113 26.74 -6.63 14.90
CA ASP A 113 26.19 -5.34 14.49
C ASP A 113 26.12 -5.19 12.97
N LYS A 114 27.17 -5.64 12.26
CA LYS A 114 27.19 -5.68 10.79
C LYS A 114 26.10 -6.61 10.24
N ALA A 115 25.94 -7.79 10.84
CA ALA A 115 24.89 -8.72 10.45
C ALA A 115 23.48 -8.16 10.67
N LEU A 116 23.26 -7.45 11.79
CA LEU A 116 21.98 -6.80 12.08
C LEU A 116 21.67 -5.67 11.09
N GLU A 117 22.68 -4.86 10.74
CA GLU A 117 22.53 -3.79 9.76
C GLU A 117 22.15 -4.33 8.38
N GLU A 118 22.87 -5.34 7.93
CA GLU A 118 22.65 -5.96 6.62
C GLU A 118 21.27 -6.63 6.53
N MET A 119 20.89 -7.43 7.53
CA MET A 119 19.60 -8.12 7.49
C MET A 119 18.42 -7.17 7.71
N ALA A 120 18.59 -6.09 8.49
CA ALA A 120 17.56 -5.07 8.64
C ALA A 120 17.28 -4.35 7.31
N ALA A 121 18.32 -4.04 6.53
CA ALA A 121 18.16 -3.44 5.20
C ALA A 121 17.45 -4.38 4.21
N VAL A 122 17.70 -5.69 4.29
CA VAL A 122 17.08 -6.70 3.42
C VAL A 122 15.56 -6.76 3.63
N ILE A 123 15.09 -6.80 4.89
CA ILE A 123 13.65 -6.86 5.20
C ILE A 123 12.98 -5.48 5.26
N GLY A 124 13.76 -4.40 5.22
CA GLY A 124 13.25 -3.03 5.26
C GLY A 124 12.79 -2.59 6.65
N THR A 125 13.55 -2.94 7.70
CA THR A 125 13.28 -2.53 9.09
C THR A 125 14.44 -1.75 9.69
N GLU A 126 14.25 -1.23 10.90
CA GLU A 126 15.32 -0.61 11.68
C GLU A 126 16.18 -1.66 12.39
N LYS A 127 17.50 -1.42 12.41
CA LYS A 127 18.47 -2.26 13.14
C LYS A 127 18.07 -2.49 14.60
N LYS A 128 17.53 -1.47 15.26
CA LYS A 128 17.10 -1.53 16.67
C LYS A 128 15.94 -2.52 16.85
N THR A 129 14.95 -2.46 15.96
CA THR A 129 13.76 -3.33 15.99
C THR A 129 14.15 -4.80 15.79
N LEU A 130 14.99 -5.10 14.79
CA LEU A 130 15.49 -6.46 14.57
C LEU A 130 16.32 -6.98 15.76
N ARG A 131 17.16 -6.13 16.35
CA ARG A 131 17.94 -6.47 17.53
C ARG A 131 17.05 -6.82 18.73
N GLU A 132 16.01 -6.04 18.96
CA GLU A 132 15.06 -6.27 20.04
C GLU A 132 14.26 -7.56 19.84
N PHE A 133 13.77 -7.80 18.62
CA PHE A 133 13.08 -9.04 18.28
C PHE A 133 13.97 -10.28 18.50
N ARG A 134 15.22 -10.25 18.01
CA ARG A 134 16.19 -11.34 18.23
C ARG A 134 16.44 -11.60 19.72
N LYS A 135 16.59 -10.52 20.51
CA LYS A 135 16.75 -10.60 21.97
C LYS A 135 15.52 -11.20 22.65
N ASN A 136 14.31 -10.90 22.17
CA ASN A 136 13.07 -11.46 22.70
C ASN A 136 12.93 -12.95 22.39
N ILE A 137 13.34 -13.41 21.20
CA ILE A 137 13.45 -14.84 20.88
C ILE A 137 14.41 -15.54 21.84
N SER A 138 15.64 -15.02 21.99
CA SER A 138 16.65 -15.68 22.84
C SER A 138 16.24 -15.71 24.33
N LYS A 139 15.43 -14.75 24.78
CA LYS A 139 14.90 -14.69 26.15
C LYS A 139 13.58 -15.45 26.34
N GLY A 140 13.07 -16.11 25.30
CA GLY A 140 11.79 -16.83 25.36
C GLY A 140 10.55 -15.94 25.48
N ARG A 141 10.69 -14.63 25.24
CA ARG A 141 9.62 -13.61 25.33
C ARG A 141 8.88 -13.38 24.00
N ALA A 142 9.33 -14.02 22.92
CA ALA A 142 8.63 -14.00 21.64
C ALA A 142 7.35 -14.86 21.68
N THR A 143 6.47 -14.67 20.70
CA THR A 143 5.27 -15.51 20.52
C THR A 143 5.65 -16.97 20.23
N ASP A 144 4.76 -17.91 20.53
CA ASP A 144 5.05 -19.33 20.30
C ASP A 144 5.18 -19.67 18.81
N GLU A 145 4.46 -18.95 17.96
CA GLU A 145 4.64 -18.99 16.50
C GLU A 145 6.06 -18.60 16.10
N ALA A 146 6.59 -17.46 16.59
CA ALA A 146 7.94 -17.03 16.29
C ALA A 146 9.01 -18.02 16.77
N LYS A 147 8.78 -18.65 17.95
CA LYS A 147 9.67 -19.71 18.47
C LYS A 147 9.64 -20.96 17.58
N ARG A 148 8.45 -21.40 17.16
CA ARG A 148 8.26 -22.56 16.27
C ARG A 148 8.98 -22.35 14.96
N GLU A 149 8.74 -21.22 14.29
CA GLU A 149 9.39 -20.90 13.03
C GLU A 149 10.92 -20.78 13.17
N TYR A 150 11.42 -20.23 14.28
CA TYR A 150 12.86 -20.17 14.53
C TYR A 150 13.47 -21.58 14.66
N ALA A 151 12.75 -22.50 15.29
CA ALA A 151 13.16 -23.91 15.41
C ALA A 151 13.09 -24.65 14.06
N GLU A 152 12.12 -24.32 13.21
CA GLU A 152 12.04 -24.82 11.83
C GLU A 152 13.25 -24.37 11.02
N TRP A 153 13.63 -23.09 11.06
CA TRP A 153 14.83 -22.60 10.39
C TRP A 153 16.11 -23.29 10.87
N ARG A 154 16.21 -23.57 12.18
CA ARG A 154 17.31 -24.38 12.74
C ARG A 154 17.32 -25.80 12.19
N THR A 155 16.14 -26.39 11.99
CA THR A 155 15.99 -27.73 11.42
C THR A 155 16.38 -27.75 9.94
N ILE A 156 15.95 -26.75 9.17
CA ILE A 156 16.34 -26.56 7.78
C ILE A 156 17.86 -26.42 7.68
N ARG A 157 18.49 -25.58 8.52
CA ARG A 157 19.97 -25.43 8.49
C ARG A 157 20.69 -26.75 8.76
N ARG A 158 20.16 -27.61 9.63
CA ARG A 158 20.72 -28.95 9.90
C ARG A 158 20.58 -29.88 8.69
N GLN A 159 19.47 -29.81 7.97
CA GLN A 159 19.26 -30.59 6.74
C GLN A 159 20.23 -30.14 5.64
N PHE A 160 20.51 -28.84 5.54
CA PHE A 160 21.47 -28.26 4.61
C PHE A 160 22.85 -28.03 5.23
N LYS A 161 23.33 -28.92 6.13
CA LYS A 161 24.60 -28.74 6.84
C LYS A 161 25.82 -28.59 5.92
N GLU A 162 25.78 -29.24 4.76
CA GLU A 162 26.86 -29.25 3.77
C GLU A 162 26.93 -27.94 2.97
N MET A 163 25.84 -27.16 3.00
CA MET A 163 25.84 -25.82 2.41
C MET A 163 26.70 -24.87 3.27
N PRO A 164 27.62 -24.12 2.66
CA PRO A 164 28.33 -23.04 3.34
C PRO A 164 27.36 -22.02 3.96
N ALA A 165 27.73 -21.47 5.13
CA ALA A 165 26.87 -20.58 5.90
C ALA A 165 26.52 -19.29 5.15
N ASP A 166 27.46 -18.74 4.40
CA ASP A 166 27.30 -17.61 3.49
C ASP A 166 26.27 -17.91 2.39
N LYS A 167 26.37 -19.07 1.73
CA LYS A 167 25.42 -19.50 0.70
C LYS A 167 24.00 -19.71 1.23
N PHE A 168 23.89 -20.26 2.44
CA PHE A 168 22.60 -20.41 3.10
C PHE A 168 21.96 -19.06 3.43
N VAL A 169 22.76 -18.12 3.95
CA VAL A 169 22.31 -16.76 4.24
C VAL A 169 21.91 -16.01 2.96
N GLU A 170 22.65 -16.16 1.85
CA GLU A 170 22.25 -15.59 0.56
C GLU A 170 20.90 -16.12 0.09
N ALA A 171 20.64 -17.44 0.21
CA ALA A 171 19.33 -18.00 -0.11
C ALA A 171 18.21 -17.41 0.77
N MET A 172 18.48 -17.15 2.04
CA MET A 172 17.54 -16.46 2.94
C MET A 172 17.30 -15.00 2.50
N LYS A 173 18.35 -14.27 2.09
CA LYS A 173 18.21 -12.90 1.56
C LYS A 173 17.41 -12.87 0.27
N ASP A 174 17.61 -13.82 -0.62
CA ASP A 174 16.85 -13.91 -1.87
C ASP A 174 15.38 -14.22 -1.61
N LYS A 175 15.08 -15.12 -0.67
CA LYS A 175 13.71 -15.36 -0.20
C LYS A 175 13.09 -14.08 0.38
N ALA A 176 13.84 -13.34 1.20
CA ALA A 176 13.40 -12.07 1.77
C ALA A 176 13.07 -11.02 0.71
N LYS A 177 13.94 -10.86 -0.29
CA LYS A 177 13.76 -9.95 -1.41
C LYS A 177 12.54 -10.33 -2.24
N ARG A 178 12.34 -11.62 -2.55
CA ARG A 178 11.15 -12.09 -3.29
C ARG A 178 9.85 -11.78 -2.54
N LEU A 179 9.81 -12.04 -1.22
CA LEU A 179 8.66 -11.69 -0.37
C LEU A 179 8.40 -10.17 -0.36
N ARG A 180 9.46 -9.36 -0.43
CA ARG A 180 9.36 -7.91 -0.54
C ARG A 180 8.74 -7.44 -1.86
N PHE A 181 9.06 -8.09 -2.99
CA PHE A 181 8.50 -7.73 -4.30
C PHE A 181 7.09 -8.30 -4.55
N GLN A 182 6.67 -9.35 -3.85
CA GLN A 182 5.34 -9.95 -4.01
C GLN A 182 4.24 -9.23 -3.21
N LYS A 183 4.60 -8.42 -2.21
CA LYS A 183 3.66 -7.75 -1.28
C LYS A 183 3.60 -6.22 -1.46
N GLY A 184 4.32 -5.66 -2.42
CA GLY A 184 4.32 -4.23 -2.77
C GLY A 184 3.80 -4.03 -4.17
#